data_AF-A0A1E5Q8J3-F1
#
_entry.id   AF-A0A1E5Q8J3-F1
#
_cell.length_a   1.000
_cell.length_b   1.000
_cell.length_c   1.000
_cell.angle_alpha   90.00
_cell.angle_beta   90.00
_cell.angle_gamma   90.00
#
_symmetry.space_group_name_H-M   'P 1'
#
loop_
_entity.id
_entity.type
_entity.pdbx_description
1 polymer ?
#
loop_
_entity_poly.entity_id
_entity_poly.type
_entity_poly.pdbx_seq_one_letter_code
_entity_poly.pdbx_strand_id
1 'polypeptide(L)'
;MIKLLVKLSMINTLMKHKPNIDLRGLAETLIELSIISTQSELSSLAGKQLSWTSSTLARNRNPSIDALTHLYVNISDILFDTKEYAISVADQEDAESYLVAAADLKNITELLWGEIEERCQNA
;
A
#
# COMPACT_ATOMS: atom_id res chain seq x y z
N MET A 1 1.60 -14.43 17.86
CA MET A 1 0.61 -13.54 18.51
C MET A 1 1.03 -12.06 18.51
N ILE A 2 2.27 -11.72 18.89
CA ILE A 2 2.75 -10.31 18.90
C ILE A 2 2.77 -9.66 17.49
N LYS A 3 3.23 -10.36 16.45
CA LYS A 3 3.26 -9.83 15.07
C LYS A 3 1.87 -9.45 14.52
N LEU A 4 0.83 -10.22 14.87
CA LEU A 4 -0.54 -9.95 14.40
C LEU A 4 -1.14 -8.70 15.06
N LEU A 5 -0.84 -8.48 16.34
CA LEU A 5 -1.24 -7.29 17.09
C LEU A 5 -0.54 -6.03 16.58
N VAL A 6 0.73 -6.13 16.14
CA VAL A 6 1.45 -5.03 15.50
C VAL A 6 0.85 -4.69 14.13
N LYS A 7 0.56 -5.70 13.27
CA LYS A 7 -0.14 -5.49 11.98
C LYS A 7 -1.51 -4.82 12.16
N LEU A 8 -2.33 -5.31 13.09
CA LEU A 8 -3.63 -4.70 13.40
C LEU A 8 -3.49 -3.29 14.00
N SER A 9 -2.43 -3.01 14.75
CA SER A 9 -2.12 -1.68 15.27
C SER A 9 -1.69 -0.71 14.16
N MET A 10 -0.85 -1.14 13.22
CA MET A 10 -0.43 -0.30 12.08
C MET A 10 -1.59 0.00 11.14
N ILE A 11 -2.39 -1.02 10.80
CA ILE A 11 -3.62 -0.83 10.01
C ILE A 11 -4.61 0.10 10.75
N ASN A 12 -4.80 -0.06 12.06
CA ASN A 12 -5.65 0.85 12.84
C ASN A 12 -5.06 2.27 12.99
N THR A 13 -3.74 2.42 12.91
CA THR A 13 -3.08 3.74 12.92
C THR A 13 -3.28 4.44 11.58
N LEU A 14 -3.24 3.70 10.47
CA LEU A 14 -3.65 4.19 9.14
C LEU A 14 -5.13 4.62 9.12
N MET A 15 -6.01 3.94 9.87
CA MET A 15 -7.45 4.23 9.86
C MET A 15 -7.91 5.38 10.78
N LYS A 16 -7.07 5.92 11.68
CA LYS A 16 -7.59 6.75 12.79
C LYS A 16 -7.45 8.27 12.68
N HIS A 17 -6.68 8.87 11.78
CA HIS A 17 -6.57 10.35 11.76
C HIS A 17 -6.24 10.97 10.40
N LYS A 18 -7.15 11.87 9.96
CA LYS A 18 -7.08 12.82 8.83
C LYS A 18 -7.05 12.21 7.41
N PRO A 19 -7.48 12.99 6.38
CA PRO A 19 -7.22 12.70 4.97
C PRO A 19 -5.73 12.84 4.70
N ASN A 20 -4.94 11.90 5.20
CA ASN A 20 -3.55 11.81 4.86
C ASN A 20 -3.03 10.40 5.02
N ILE A 21 -2.74 9.78 3.88
CA ILE A 21 -2.01 8.53 3.84
C ILE A 21 -0.63 8.69 4.49
N ASP A 22 -0.38 7.85 5.48
CA ASP A 22 0.96 7.67 6.04
C ASP A 22 1.84 6.92 5.02
N LEU A 23 2.57 7.70 4.23
CA LEU A 23 3.47 7.18 3.20
C LEU A 23 4.60 6.32 3.78
N ARG A 24 5.01 6.55 5.03
CA ARG A 24 6.02 5.74 5.70
C ARG A 24 5.46 4.38 6.07
N GLY A 25 4.31 4.35 6.74
CA GLY A 25 3.61 3.11 7.07
C GLY A 25 3.27 2.29 5.83
N LEU A 26 2.87 2.95 4.72
CA LEU A 26 2.67 2.28 3.44
C LEU A 26 3.95 1.64 2.90
N ALA A 27 5.07 2.37 2.90
CA ALA A 27 6.36 1.84 2.44
C ALA A 27 6.80 0.62 3.26
N GLU A 28 6.70 0.72 4.60
CA GLU A 28 7.05 -0.36 5.52
C GLU A 28 6.18 -1.61 5.27
N THR A 29 4.87 -1.42 5.10
CA THR A 29 3.94 -2.52 4.80
C THR A 29 4.27 -3.21 3.49
N LEU A 30 4.58 -2.46 2.43
CA LEU A 30 4.92 -3.04 1.12
C LEU A 30 6.29 -3.74 1.13
N ILE A 31 7.23 -3.30 1.96
CA ILE A 31 8.50 -4.00 2.19
C ILE A 31 8.26 -5.32 2.95
N GLU A 32 7.42 -5.32 3.98
CA GLU A 32 7.07 -6.53 4.72
C GLU A 32 6.37 -7.58 3.85
N LEU A 33 5.55 -7.14 2.91
CA LEU A 33 4.92 -7.98 1.90
C LEU A 33 5.86 -8.38 0.75
N SER A 34 7.12 -7.92 0.78
CA SER A 34 8.12 -8.15 -0.27
C SER A 34 7.68 -7.67 -1.67
N ILE A 35 6.80 -6.68 -1.73
CA ILE A 35 6.35 -6.05 -2.98
C ILE A 35 7.39 -5.05 -3.48
N ILE A 36 8.04 -4.36 -2.56
CA ILE A 36 9.16 -3.46 -2.82
C ILE A 36 10.31 -3.79 -1.88
N SER A 37 11.53 -3.49 -2.30
CA SER A 37 12.73 -3.63 -1.46
C SER A 37 13.16 -2.30 -0.82
N THR A 38 12.75 -1.17 -1.42
CA THR A 38 13.24 0.16 -1.04
C THR A 38 12.16 1.24 -1.13
N GLN A 39 12.32 2.33 -0.37
CA GLN A 39 11.43 3.51 -0.48
C GLN A 39 11.47 4.18 -1.87
N SER A 40 12.56 4.01 -2.62
CA SER A 40 12.66 4.49 -4.00
C SER A 40 11.72 3.75 -4.95
N GLU A 41 11.49 2.46 -4.73
CA GLU A 41 10.53 1.68 -5.53
C GLU A 41 9.09 2.12 -5.27
N LEU A 42 8.77 2.58 -4.05
CA LEU A 42 7.48 3.24 -3.79
C LEU A 42 7.29 4.49 -4.66
N SER A 43 8.36 5.26 -4.91
CA SER A 43 8.27 6.41 -5.83
C SER A 43 7.92 5.95 -7.25
N SER A 44 8.48 4.83 -7.70
CA SER A 44 8.16 4.24 -9.00
C SER A 44 6.70 3.79 -9.08
N LEU A 45 6.19 3.12 -8.04
CA LEU A 45 4.77 2.75 -7.94
C LEU A 45 3.85 3.98 -7.93
N ALA A 46 4.32 5.13 -7.44
CA ALA A 46 3.57 6.39 -7.48
C ALA A 46 3.67 7.14 -8.81
N GLY A 47 4.37 6.61 -9.81
CA GLY A 47 4.61 7.31 -11.08
C GLY A 47 5.50 8.54 -10.92
N LYS A 48 6.42 8.52 -9.94
CA LYS A 48 7.29 9.66 -9.59
C LYS A 48 8.77 9.33 -9.73
N GLN A 49 9.58 10.39 -9.68
CA GLN A 49 11.05 10.29 -9.62
C GLN A 49 11.50 9.57 -8.35
N LEU A 50 12.61 8.85 -8.39
CA LEU A 50 13.08 7.99 -7.28
C LEU A 50 13.20 8.71 -5.92
N SER A 51 13.52 10.01 -5.94
CA SER A 51 13.64 10.86 -4.74
C SER A 51 12.31 11.39 -4.19
N TRP A 52 11.19 11.07 -4.82
CA TRP A 52 9.88 11.61 -4.44
C TRP A 52 9.45 11.17 -3.04
N THR A 53 9.52 9.88 -2.72
CA THR A 53 9.13 9.36 -1.39
C THR A 53 9.94 10.03 -0.29
N SER A 54 11.27 10.04 -0.42
CA SER A 54 12.15 10.61 0.60
C SER A 54 11.96 12.12 0.75
N SER A 55 11.79 12.86 -0.35
CA SER A 55 11.56 14.31 -0.29
C SER A 55 10.18 14.68 0.23
N THR A 56 9.16 13.85 -0.03
CA THR A 56 7.80 14.01 0.49
C THR A 56 7.78 13.81 2.00
N LEU A 57 8.40 12.73 2.49
CA LEU A 57 8.55 12.45 3.92
C LEU A 57 9.38 13.52 4.64
N ALA A 58 10.54 13.89 4.10
CA ALA A 58 11.44 14.88 4.71
C ALA A 58 10.79 16.27 4.85
N ARG A 59 9.83 16.60 3.97
CA ARG A 59 9.13 17.89 3.98
C ARG A 59 7.71 17.80 4.55
N ASN A 60 7.32 16.64 5.08
CA ASN A 60 5.98 16.37 5.59
C ASN A 60 4.87 16.81 4.61
N ARG A 61 5.07 16.49 3.31
CA ARG A 61 4.12 16.83 2.25
C ARG A 61 3.10 15.72 2.08
N ASN A 62 1.90 16.10 1.67
CA ASN A 62 0.89 15.13 1.28
C ASN A 62 1.14 14.70 -0.18
N PRO A 63 1.03 13.40 -0.51
CA PRO A 63 1.03 12.95 -1.90
C PRO A 63 -0.04 13.67 -2.72
N SER A 64 0.19 13.94 -4.01
CA SER A 64 -0.86 14.48 -4.88
C SER A 64 -1.91 13.41 -5.22
N ILE A 65 -3.13 13.81 -5.61
CA ILE A 65 -4.17 12.87 -6.09
C ILE A 65 -3.63 12.00 -7.22
N ASP A 66 -2.87 12.59 -8.15
CA ASP A 66 -2.20 11.88 -9.23
C ASP A 66 -1.23 10.79 -8.73
N ALA A 67 -0.40 11.09 -7.71
CA ALA A 67 0.49 10.10 -7.12
C ALA A 67 -0.28 8.97 -6.42
N LEU A 68 -1.35 9.31 -5.70
CA LEU A 68 -2.24 8.34 -5.05
C LEU A 68 -2.94 7.43 -6.06
N THR A 69 -3.36 8.00 -7.20
CA THR A 69 -4.02 7.26 -8.28
C THR A 69 -3.06 6.26 -8.92
N HIS A 70 -1.80 6.65 -9.17
CA HIS A 70 -0.77 5.74 -9.65
C HIS A 70 -0.50 4.61 -8.66
N LEU A 71 -0.39 4.91 -7.37
CA LEU A 71 -0.25 3.89 -6.32
C LEU A 71 -1.44 2.92 -6.33
N TYR A 72 -2.66 3.45 -6.38
CA TYR A 72 -3.88 2.64 -6.42
C TYR A 72 -3.89 1.67 -7.60
N VAL A 73 -3.62 2.17 -8.81
CA VAL A 73 -3.62 1.35 -10.04
C VAL A 73 -2.55 0.27 -9.94
N ASN A 74 -1.30 0.65 -9.68
CA ASN A 74 -0.20 -0.32 -9.67
C ASN A 74 -0.33 -1.37 -8.56
N ILE A 75 -0.83 -0.99 -7.37
CA ILE A 75 -1.07 -1.94 -6.28
C ILE A 75 -2.29 -2.83 -6.57
N SER A 76 -3.30 -2.32 -7.30
CA SER A 76 -4.44 -3.13 -7.74
C SER A 76 -4.03 -4.19 -8.75
N ASP A 77 -3.11 -3.87 -9.66
CA ASP A 77 -2.54 -4.84 -10.60
C ASP A 77 -1.76 -5.94 -9.85
N ILE A 78 -0.90 -5.55 -8.91
CA ILE A 78 -0.17 -6.50 -8.05
C ILE A 78 -1.13 -7.38 -7.24
N LEU A 79 -2.21 -6.80 -6.70
CA LEU A 79 -3.26 -7.54 -6.00
C LEU A 79 -3.93 -8.57 -6.91
N PHE A 80 -4.23 -8.20 -8.16
CA PHE A 80 -4.81 -9.11 -9.14
C PHE A 80 -3.85 -10.27 -9.43
N ASP A 81 -2.59 -9.97 -9.76
CA ASP A 81 -1.57 -10.98 -10.04
C ASP A 81 -1.33 -11.90 -8.84
N THR A 82 -1.35 -11.36 -7.62
CA THR A 82 -1.18 -12.14 -6.38
C THR A 82 -2.32 -13.14 -6.19
N LYS A 83 -3.57 -12.75 -6.50
CA LYS A 83 -4.73 -13.65 -6.42
C LYS A 83 -4.69 -14.73 -7.48
N GLU A 84 -4.36 -14.37 -8.72
CA GLU A 84 -4.21 -15.33 -9.82
C GLU A 84 -3.10 -16.34 -9.50
N TYR A 85 -1.98 -15.87 -8.96
CA TYR A 85 -0.90 -16.74 -8.52
C TYR A 85 -1.37 -17.69 -7.42
N ALA A 86 -2.06 -17.20 -6.38
CA ALA A 86 -2.61 -18.03 -5.31
C ALA A 86 -3.50 -19.17 -5.82
N ILE A 87 -4.29 -18.94 -6.87
CA ILE A 87 -5.17 -19.94 -7.50
C ILE A 87 -4.34 -20.98 -8.27
N SER A 88 -3.22 -20.56 -8.87
CA SER A 88 -2.35 -21.42 -9.69
C SER A 88 -1.39 -22.30 -8.90
N VAL A 89 -1.09 -21.93 -7.66
CA VAL A 89 -0.14 -22.65 -6.81
C VAL A 89 -0.76 -23.96 -6.32
N ALA A 90 -0.03 -25.06 -6.49
CA ALA A 90 -0.50 -26.38 -6.08
C ALA A 90 -0.36 -26.63 -4.57
N ASP A 91 0.62 -25.97 -3.94
CA ASP A 91 0.83 -26.06 -2.49
C ASP A 91 -0.17 -25.18 -1.75
N GLN A 92 -0.89 -25.77 -0.80
CA GLN A 92 -1.95 -25.07 -0.07
C GLN A 92 -1.41 -24.02 0.90
N GLU A 93 -0.26 -24.28 1.56
CA GLU A 93 0.33 -23.34 2.52
C GLU A 93 0.85 -22.09 1.80
N ASP A 94 1.46 -22.27 0.64
CA ASP A 94 1.87 -21.16 -0.22
C ASP A 94 0.64 -20.38 -0.72
N ALA A 95 -0.40 -21.08 -1.21
CA ALA A 95 -1.64 -20.43 -1.66
C ALA A 95 -2.29 -19.59 -0.56
N GLU A 96 -2.37 -20.11 0.68
CA GLU A 96 -2.88 -19.37 1.84
C GLU A 96 -2.03 -18.13 2.14
N SER A 97 -0.69 -18.24 2.02
CA SER A 97 0.22 -17.11 2.21
C SER A 97 -0.03 -16.00 1.19
N TYR A 98 -0.24 -16.33 -0.09
CA TYR A 98 -0.60 -15.35 -1.12
C TYR A 98 -1.98 -14.74 -0.89
N LEU A 99 -2.96 -15.51 -0.39
CA LEU A 99 -4.29 -14.97 -0.06
C LEU A 99 -4.23 -13.97 1.11
N VAL A 100 -3.40 -14.23 2.11
CA VAL A 100 -3.16 -13.28 3.21
C VAL A 100 -2.50 -12.00 2.68
N ALA A 101 -1.48 -12.12 1.83
CA ALA A 101 -0.86 -10.95 1.19
C ALA A 101 -1.86 -10.17 0.33
N ALA A 102 -2.72 -10.85 -0.42
CA ALA A 102 -3.79 -10.24 -1.21
C ALA A 102 -4.82 -9.51 -0.33
N ALA A 103 -5.13 -10.01 0.86
CA ALA A 103 -6.00 -9.32 1.81
C ALA A 103 -5.37 -8.01 2.31
N ASP A 104 -4.07 -8.04 2.65
CA ASP A 104 -3.33 -6.83 3.05
C ASP A 104 -3.27 -5.80 1.90
N LEU A 105 -3.01 -6.23 0.67
CA LEU A 105 -3.03 -5.38 -0.52
C LEU A 105 -4.42 -4.78 -0.80
N LYS A 106 -5.50 -5.56 -0.61
CA LYS A 106 -6.89 -5.05 -0.74
C LYS A 106 -7.18 -3.94 0.26
N ASN A 107 -6.74 -4.09 1.51
CA ASN A 107 -6.92 -3.03 2.50
C ASN A 107 -6.16 -1.77 2.11
N ILE A 108 -4.94 -1.90 1.56
CA ILE A 108 -4.16 -0.76 1.06
C ILE A 108 -4.88 -0.05 -0.09
N THR A 109 -5.43 -0.78 -1.07
CA THR A 109 -6.15 -0.17 -2.20
C THR A 109 -7.44 0.52 -1.77
N GLU A 110 -8.16 -0.04 -0.80
CA GLU A 110 -9.34 0.61 -0.20
C GLU A 110 -8.97 1.92 0.52
N LEU A 111 -7.87 1.94 1.26
CA LEU A 111 -7.34 3.15 1.91
C LEU A 111 -6.95 4.22 0.88
N LEU A 112 -6.24 3.82 -0.18
CA LEU A 112 -5.86 4.70 -1.30
C LEU A 112 -7.08 5.30 -1.99
N TRP A 113 -8.07 4.47 -2.28
CA TRP A 113 -9.30 4.93 -2.94
C TRP A 113 -10.11 5.89 -2.06
N GLY A 114 -10.28 5.56 -0.77
CA GLY A 114 -10.99 6.42 0.18
C GLY A 114 -10.36 7.81 0.29
N GLU A 115 -9.03 7.88 0.33
CA GLU A 115 -8.28 9.14 0.36
C GLU A 115 -8.46 9.95 -0.94
N ILE A 116 -8.42 9.29 -2.10
CA ILE A 116 -8.64 9.93 -3.40
C ILE A 116 -10.05 10.51 -3.47
N GLU A 117 -11.06 9.72 -3.08
CA GLU A 117 -12.46 10.13 -3.10
C GLU A 117 -12.70 11.34 -2.19
N GLU A 118 -12.22 11.30 -0.95
CA GLU A 118 -12.37 12.41 0.00
C GLU A 118 -11.72 13.69 -0.54
N ARG A 119 -10.53 13.60 -1.15
CA ARG A 119 -9.86 14.77 -1.72
C ARG A 119 -10.53 15.31 -2.97
N CYS A 120 -11.09 14.44 -3.82
CA CYS A 120 -11.83 14.85 -5.02
C CYS A 120 -13.15 15.54 -4.66
N GLN A 121 -13.84 15.13 -3.59
CA GLN A 121 -15.08 15.76 -3.14
C GLN A 121 -14.86 17.14 -2.50
N ASN A 122 -13.67 17.37 -1.95
CA ASN A 122 -13.29 18.60 -1.25
C ASN A 122 -12.45 19.58 -2.11
N ALA A 123 -12.20 19.27 -3.39
CA ALA A 123 -11.44 20.08 -4.34
C ALA A 123 -12.34 21.06 -5.12
#